data_AF-A0A7X1C7B1-F1
#
_entry.id   AF-A0A7X1C7B1-F1
#
_cell.length_a   1.000
_cell.length_b   1.000
_cell.length_c   1.000
_cell.angle_alpha   90.00
_cell.angle_beta   90.00
_cell.angle_gamma   90.00
#
_symmetry.space_group_name_H-M   'P 1'
#
loop_
_entity.id
_entity.type
_entity.pdbx_description
1 polymer ?
#
loop_
_entity_poly.entity_id
_entity_poly.type
_entity_poly.pdbx_seq_one_letter_code
_entity_poly.pdbx_strand_id
1 'polypeptide(L)'
;MDTIHSQIEQQLQQVKKAKITIETTIDQTRRKQNEQDWLEEDNHHLEQEKLALLDFLRSGWQGEEASGFHRYLEDQQHEESQTWKKDLQAKRTDLETELQENKAQLHALETKQATLQKEWNA
;
A
#
# COMPACT_ATOMS: atom_id res chain seq x y z
N MET A 1 -41.88 24.47 0.59
CA MET A 1 -41.78 23.02 0.31
C MET A 1 -40.64 22.77 -0.68
N ASP A 2 -40.63 23.42 -1.85
CA ASP A 2 -39.61 23.17 -2.90
C ASP A 2 -38.16 23.49 -2.54
N THR A 3 -37.90 24.49 -1.69
CA THR A 3 -36.52 24.87 -1.32
C THR A 3 -35.82 23.84 -0.44
N ILE A 4 -36.54 23.22 0.50
CA ILE A 4 -35.97 22.18 1.39
C ILE A 4 -35.68 20.93 0.57
N HIS A 5 -36.61 20.51 -0.28
CA HIS A 5 -36.37 19.42 -1.23
C HIS A 5 -35.16 19.75 -2.13
N SER A 6 -35.16 20.88 -2.85
CA SER A 6 -34.03 21.26 -3.70
C SER A 6 -32.68 21.22 -2.98
N GLN A 7 -32.63 21.62 -1.71
CA GLN A 7 -31.41 21.57 -0.89
C GLN A 7 -30.99 20.13 -0.53
N ILE A 8 -31.93 19.25 -0.17
CA ILE A 8 -31.65 17.82 0.09
C ILE A 8 -31.19 17.12 -1.19
N GLU A 9 -31.81 17.42 -2.34
CA GLU A 9 -31.39 16.88 -3.63
C GLU A 9 -29.96 17.28 -3.98
N GLN A 10 -29.62 18.55 -3.77
CA GLN A 10 -28.27 19.05 -4.00
C GLN A 10 -27.25 18.35 -3.08
N GLN A 11 -27.59 18.12 -1.82
CA GLN A 11 -26.75 17.37 -0.88
C GLN A 11 -26.59 15.90 -1.27
N LEU A 12 -27.66 15.24 -1.74
CA LEU A 12 -27.60 13.86 -2.24
C LEU A 12 -26.69 13.75 -3.47
N GLN A 13 -26.75 14.71 -4.40
CA GLN A 13 -25.86 14.75 -5.55
C GLN A 13 -24.39 14.95 -5.14
N GLN A 14 -24.12 15.80 -4.15
CA GLN A 14 -22.77 15.98 -3.61
C GLN A 14 -22.24 14.71 -2.95
N VAL A 15 -23.05 14.05 -2.12
CA VAL A 15 -22.69 12.79 -1.46
C VAL A 15 -22.42 11.68 -2.49
N LYS A 16 -23.24 11.59 -3.53
CA LYS A 16 -23.04 10.62 -4.63
C LYS A 16 -21.73 10.86 -5.36
N LYS A 17 -21.38 12.12 -5.66
CA LYS A 17 -20.09 12.46 -6.28
C LYS A 17 -18.92 12.09 -5.38
N ALA A 18 -18.98 12.45 -4.10
CA ALA A 18 -17.94 12.12 -3.13
C ALA A 18 -17.76 10.60 -2.97
N LYS A 19 -18.86 9.83 -2.99
CA LYS A 19 -18.84 8.36 -2.96
C LYS A 19 -18.06 7.78 -4.14
N ILE A 20 -18.37 8.20 -5.37
CA ILE A 20 -17.67 7.76 -6.59
C ILE A 20 -16.17 8.09 -6.52
N THR A 21 -15.82 9.28 -6.01
CA THR A 21 -14.42 9.67 -5.84
C THR A 21 -13.70 8.73 -4.87
N ILE A 22 -14.28 8.46 -3.70
CA ILE A 22 -13.67 7.58 -2.70
C ILE A 22 -13.59 6.13 -3.22
N GLU A 23 -14.61 5.63 -3.91
CA GLU A 23 -14.56 4.30 -4.54
C GLU A 23 -13.41 4.20 -5.56
N THR A 24 -13.22 5.25 -6.37
CA THR A 24 -12.10 5.33 -7.31
C THR A 24 -10.76 5.34 -6.57
N THR A 25 -10.64 6.09 -5.47
CA THR A 25 -9.43 6.11 -4.65
C THR A 25 -9.16 4.73 -4.03
N ILE A 26 -10.17 4.04 -3.51
CA ILE A 26 -10.04 2.68 -2.97
C ILE A 26 -9.51 1.72 -4.04
N ASP A 27 -10.04 1.79 -5.26
CA ASP A 27 -9.57 0.94 -6.36
C ASP A 27 -8.12 1.26 -6.76
N GLN A 28 -7.72 2.53 -6.71
CA GLN A 28 -6.32 2.93 -6.91
C GLN A 28 -5.42 2.41 -5.78
N THR A 29 -5.81 2.55 -4.52
CA THR A 29 -5.07 2.03 -3.37
C THR A 29 -4.89 0.51 -3.47
N ARG A 30 -5.93 -0.23 -3.88
CA ARG A 30 -5.84 -1.68 -4.13
C ARG A 30 -4.84 -2.04 -5.23
N ARG A 31 -4.80 -1.27 -6.33
CA ARG A 31 -3.79 -1.48 -7.38
C ARG A 31 -2.38 -1.27 -6.85
N LYS A 32 -2.16 -0.24 -6.04
CA LYS A 32 -0.87 0.01 -5.37
C LYS A 32 -0.50 -1.12 -4.40
N GLN A 33 -1.47 -1.68 -3.67
CA GLN A 33 -1.23 -2.85 -2.81
C GLN A 33 -0.77 -4.06 -3.63
N ASN A 34 -1.42 -4.35 -4.77
CA ASN A 34 -0.99 -5.44 -5.65
C ASN A 34 0.41 -5.21 -6.23
N GLU A 35 0.73 -3.97 -6.61
CA GLU A 35 2.08 -3.60 -7.08
C GLU A 35 3.12 -3.77 -5.96
N GLN A 36 2.76 -3.39 -4.74
CA GLN A 36 3.60 -3.58 -3.55
C GLN A 36 3.86 -5.06 -3.26
N ASP A 37 2.84 -5.92 -3.37
CA ASP A 37 2.99 -7.37 -3.22
C ASP A 37 3.96 -7.94 -4.27
N TRP A 38 3.87 -7.47 -5.51
CA TRP A 38 4.78 -7.87 -6.59
C TRP A 38 6.23 -7.44 -6.31
N LEU A 39 6.44 -6.22 -5.80
CA LEU A 39 7.76 -5.74 -5.40
C LEU A 39 8.35 -6.52 -4.21
N GLU A 40 7.51 -6.95 -3.26
CA GLU A 40 7.95 -7.80 -2.15
C GLU A 40 8.39 -9.19 -2.64
N GLU A 41 7.67 -9.77 -3.59
CA GLU A 41 8.04 -11.04 -4.23
C GLU A 41 9.33 -10.93 -5.04
N ASP A 42 9.46 -9.90 -5.88
CA ASP A 42 10.67 -9.64 -6.67
C ASP A 42 11.90 -9.43 -5.77
N ASN A 43 11.76 -8.64 -4.70
CA ASN A 43 12.84 -8.45 -3.73
C ASN A 43 13.24 -9.76 -3.03
N HIS A 44 12.27 -10.64 -2.73
CA HIS A 44 12.56 -11.95 -2.17
C HIS A 44 13.36 -12.83 -3.14
N HIS A 45 13.01 -12.82 -4.42
CA HIS A 45 13.77 -13.54 -5.45
C HIS A 45 15.20 -12.99 -5.58
N LEU A 46 15.36 -11.67 -5.63
CA LEU A 46 16.68 -11.03 -5.68
C LEU A 46 17.54 -11.39 -4.46
N GLU A 47 16.95 -11.46 -3.28
CA GLU A 47 17.67 -11.88 -2.07
C GLU A 47 18.18 -13.33 -2.18
N GLN A 48 17.37 -14.25 -2.70
CA GLN A 48 17.77 -15.63 -2.93
C GLN A 48 18.88 -15.75 -3.97
N GLU A 49 18.77 -15.04 -5.10
CA GLU A 49 19.79 -15.04 -6.15
C GLU A 49 21.12 -14.50 -5.64
N LYS A 50 21.09 -13.41 -4.86
CA LYS A 50 22.31 -12.85 -4.26
C LYS A 50 22.96 -13.82 -3.28
N LEU A 51 22.18 -14.54 -2.46
CA LEU A 51 22.72 -15.57 -1.55
C LEU A 51 23.40 -16.71 -2.33
N ALA A 52 22.77 -17.18 -3.42
CA ALA A 52 23.36 -18.21 -4.27
C ALA A 52 24.68 -17.74 -4.92
N LEU A 53 24.76 -16.47 -5.33
CA LEU A 53 25.98 -15.87 -5.87
C LEU A 53 27.08 -15.76 -4.80
N LEU A 54 26.76 -15.38 -3.57
CA LEU A 54 27.73 -15.35 -2.46
C LEU A 54 28.29 -16.73 -2.15
N ASP A 55 27.43 -17.76 -2.10
CA ASP A 55 27.87 -19.13 -1.88
C ASP A 55 28.75 -19.65 -3.03
N PHE A 56 28.42 -19.28 -4.28
CA PHE A 56 29.29 -19.55 -5.42
C PHE A 56 30.66 -18.86 -5.28
N LEU A 57 30.70 -17.58 -4.93
CA LEU A 57 31.95 -16.82 -4.76
C LEU A 57 32.83 -17.39 -3.65
N ARG A 58 32.24 -17.79 -2.52
CA ARG A 58 32.96 -18.45 -1.40
C ARG A 58 33.65 -19.76 -1.83
N SER A 59 33.11 -20.46 -2.82
CA SER A 59 33.73 -21.69 -3.33
C SER A 59 34.99 -21.42 -4.19
N GLY A 60 35.02 -20.29 -4.89
CA GLY A 60 36.08 -19.93 -5.85
C GLY A 60 37.19 -19.04 -5.28
N TRP A 61 36.91 -18.26 -4.23
CA TRP A 61 37.88 -17.37 -3.59
C TRP A 61 38.25 -17.88 -2.20
N GLN A 62 39.51 -18.27 -2.03
CA GLN A 62 40.05 -18.84 -0.80
C GLN A 62 41.25 -18.02 -0.32
N GLY A 63 41.37 -17.81 0.99
CA GLY A 63 42.44 -17.03 1.61
C GLY A 63 41.93 -16.07 2.69
N GLU A 64 42.84 -15.53 3.50
CA GLU A 64 42.49 -14.62 4.61
C GLU A 64 41.93 -13.28 4.11
N GLU A 65 42.52 -12.69 3.07
CA GLU A 65 42.00 -11.48 2.41
C GLU A 65 40.63 -11.71 1.74
N ALA A 66 40.44 -12.88 1.11
CA ALA A 66 39.15 -13.28 0.54
C ALA A 66 38.07 -13.39 1.63
N SER A 67 38.40 -13.97 2.79
CA SER A 67 37.49 -14.12 3.92
C SER A 67 37.02 -12.77 4.47
N GLY A 68 37.93 -11.79 4.58
CA GLY A 68 37.60 -10.43 4.99
C GLY A 68 36.67 -9.71 3.99
N PHE A 69 36.94 -9.88 2.69
CA PHE A 69 36.12 -9.29 1.64
C PHE A 69 34.72 -9.92 1.55
N HIS A 70 34.59 -11.24 1.71
CA HIS A 70 33.29 -11.92 1.79
C HIS A 70 32.44 -11.39 2.95
N ARG A 71 33.05 -11.23 4.13
CA ARG A 71 32.36 -10.71 5.30
C ARG A 71 31.86 -9.28 5.09
N TYR A 72 32.70 -8.42 4.52
CA TYR A 72 32.31 -7.05 4.18
C TYR A 72 31.14 -7.01 3.18
N LEU A 73 31.18 -7.84 2.13
CA LEU A 73 30.09 -7.92 1.15
C LEU A 73 28.78 -8.40 1.77
N GLU A 74 28.84 -9.41 2.63
CA GLU A 74 27.68 -9.94 3.34
C GLU A 74 27.06 -8.90 4.27
N ASP A 75 27.89 -8.16 5.00
CA ASP A 75 27.44 -7.09 5.89
C ASP A 75 26.76 -5.97 5.09
N GLN A 76 27.35 -5.51 3.98
CA GLN A 76 26.74 -4.50 3.11
C GLN A 76 25.42 -4.97 2.50
N GLN A 77 25.38 -6.21 1.99
CA GLN A 77 24.14 -6.77 1.43
C GLN A 77 23.04 -6.90 2.50
N HIS A 78 23.42 -7.28 3.72
CA HIS A 78 22.48 -7.37 4.82
C HIS A 78 21.89 -6.01 5.16
N GLU A 79 22.72 -4.97 5.26
CA GLU A 79 22.26 -3.59 5.52
C GLU A 79 21.30 -3.08 4.44
N GLU A 80 21.63 -3.30 3.15
CA GLU A 80 20.76 -2.93 2.03
C GLU A 80 19.42 -3.68 2.08
N SER A 81 19.45 -5.01 2.30
CA SER A 81 18.25 -5.84 2.40
C SER A 81 17.35 -5.37 3.56
N GLN A 82 17.93 -5.09 4.72
CA GLN A 82 17.19 -4.57 5.87
C GLN A 82 16.55 -3.20 5.58
N THR A 83 17.25 -2.34 4.87
CA THR A 83 16.73 -1.02 4.47
C THR A 83 15.53 -1.18 3.55
N TRP A 84 15.65 -1.98 2.50
CA TRP A 84 14.55 -2.22 1.56
C TRP A 84 13.37 -2.92 2.22
N LYS A 85 13.60 -3.91 3.10
CA LYS A 85 12.53 -4.57 3.85
C LYS A 85 11.74 -3.59 4.72
N LYS A 86 12.43 -2.66 5.40
CA LYS A 86 11.77 -1.62 6.20
C LYS A 86 10.96 -0.67 5.32
N ASP A 87 11.51 -0.23 4.20
CA ASP A 87 10.82 0.69 3.29
C ASP A 87 9.57 0.05 2.66
N LEU A 88 9.66 -1.21 2.23
CA LEU A 88 8.53 -1.96 1.71
C LEU A 88 7.45 -2.15 2.79
N GLN A 89 7.86 -2.53 4.01
CA GLN A 89 6.93 -2.68 5.12
C GLN A 89 6.24 -1.36 5.47
N ALA A 90 6.97 -0.24 5.48
CA ALA A 90 6.40 1.08 5.74
C ALA A 90 5.36 1.48 4.68
N LYS A 91 5.68 1.27 3.39
CA LYS A 91 4.73 1.51 2.29
C LYS A 91 3.48 0.66 2.43
N ARG A 92 3.63 -0.61 2.81
CA ARG A 92 2.50 -1.52 3.03
C ARG A 92 1.61 -1.04 4.17
N THR A 93 2.20 -0.59 5.28
CA THR A 93 1.43 -0.03 6.40
C THR A 93 0.70 1.24 6.00
N ASP A 94 1.34 2.13 5.25
CA ASP A 94 0.74 3.39 4.79
C ASP A 94 -0.46 3.12 3.86
N LEU A 95 -0.32 2.19 2.91
CA LEU A 95 -1.41 1.80 2.00
C LEU A 95 -2.58 1.15 2.73
N GLU A 96 -2.31 0.34 3.77
CA GLU A 96 -3.37 -0.24 4.58
C GLU A 96 -4.10 0.83 5.40
N THR A 97 -3.37 1.78 5.99
CA THR A 97 -3.97 2.92 6.68
C THR A 97 -4.85 3.74 5.73
N GLU A 98 -4.34 4.10 4.55
CA GLU A 98 -5.09 4.82 3.52
C GLU A 98 -6.36 4.06 3.12
N LEU A 99 -6.28 2.74 2.95
CA LEU A 99 -7.44 1.92 2.62
C LEU A 99 -8.50 1.92 3.73
N GLN A 100 -8.08 1.81 5.00
CA GLN A 100 -8.99 1.83 6.14
C GLN A 100 -9.66 3.19 6.31
N GLU A 101 -8.92 4.28 6.14
CA GLU A 101 -9.47 5.64 6.17
C GLU A 101 -10.50 5.86 5.06
N ASN A 102 -10.18 5.43 3.82
CA ASN A 102 -11.12 5.54 2.71
C ASN A 102 -12.39 4.72 2.93
N LYS A 103 -12.28 3.51 3.49
CA LYS A 103 -13.46 2.70 3.88
C LYS A 103 -14.30 3.38 4.96
N ALA A 104 -13.68 3.99 5.96
CA ALA A 104 -14.38 4.72 7.01
C ALA A 104 -15.13 5.94 6.45
N GLN A 105 -14.49 6.69 5.55
CA GLN A 105 -15.13 7.82 4.86
C GLN A 105 -16.29 7.36 3.98
N LEU A 106 -16.14 6.24 3.26
CA LEU A 106 -17.22 5.66 2.46
C LEU A 106 -18.44 5.32 3.33
N HIS A 107 -18.22 4.64 4.46
CA HIS A 107 -19.29 4.31 5.41
C HIS A 107 -19.99 5.56 5.97
N ALA A 108 -19.23 6.62 6.27
CA ALA A 108 -19.79 7.89 6.73
C ALA A 108 -20.68 8.55 5.66
N LEU A 109 -20.27 8.53 4.39
CA LEU A 109 -21.07 9.02 3.27
C LEU A 109 -22.33 8.20 3.05
N GLU A 110 -22.26 6.86 3.17
CA GLU A 110 -23.43 5.98 3.06
C GLU A 110 -24.45 6.25 4.18
N THR A 111 -23.96 6.44 5.40
CA THR A 111 -24.80 6.84 6.54
C THR A 111 -25.47 8.19 6.27
N LYS A 112 -24.72 9.18 5.78
CA LYS A 112 -25.25 10.50 5.42
C LYS A 112 -26.30 10.41 4.31
N GLN A 113 -26.05 9.59 3.28
CA GLN A 113 -27.00 9.35 2.20
C GLN A 113 -28.31 8.75 2.72
N ALA A 114 -28.23 7.74 3.59
CA ALA A 114 -29.41 7.09 4.17
C ALA A 114 -30.24 8.06 5.02
N THR A 115 -29.59 8.95 5.78
CA THR A 115 -30.29 10.00 6.55
C THR A 115 -31.00 10.99 5.64
N LEU A 116 -30.31 11.51 4.61
CA LEU A 116 -30.90 12.45 3.65
C LEU A 116 -32.06 11.83 2.87
N GLN A 117 -31.99 10.54 2.53
CA GLN A 117 -33.10 9.83 1.89
C GLN A 117 -34.32 9.67 2.81
N LYS A 118 -34.11 9.48 4.11
CA LYS A 118 -35.22 9.46 5.08
C LYS A 118 -35.87 10.85 5.19
N GLU A 119 -35.07 11.90 5.24
CA GLU A 119 -35.55 13.29 5.29
C GLU A 119 -36.26 13.72 3.99
N TRP A 120 -35.85 13.19 2.85
CA TRP A 120 -36.54 13.41 1.57
C TRP A 120 -37.91 12.75 1.52
N ASN A 121 -38.05 11.56 2.09
CA ASN A 121 -39.30 10.77 2.04
C ASN A 121 -40.28 11.09 3.18
N ALA A 122 -39.89 11.99 4.11
CA ALA A 122 -40.69 12.42 5.26
C ALA A 122 -41.51 13.68 4.92
#